data_AF-F6MFB0-F1
#
_entry.id   AF-F6MFB0-F1
#
_cell.length_a   1.000
_cell.length_b   1.000
_cell.length_c   1.000
_cell.angle_alpha   90.00
_cell.angle_beta   90.00
_cell.angle_gamma   90.00
#
_symmetry.space_group_name_H-M   'P 1'
#
loop_
_entity.id
_entity.type
_entity.pdbx_description
1 polymer ?
#
loop_
_entity_poly.entity_id
_entity_poly.type
_entity_poly.pdbx_seq_one_letter_code
_entity_poly.pdbx_strand_id
1 'polypeptide(L)'
;MQNILKIDSHAATTSMITLIREGNRATRLKIFRFLATKLKQMESGTLAPEAEINLLIECKKLLKEFSSEEFTLLLEVLKYTRIGKSVSGQQTLADLAIDFSEAIASKDSDVTALEDAIASLKFALPFFCSAVRSSRMLKFVIHNLLPRLQDISDAHKADLLKTLAVLTAHSGEIDEPQMLLESLYHVFLKIVPPFNPEIVEQNISFDYSSCEAVLFVLHKVGGKYPAFFGDQGRLSEFRLRLQYLSRNAVAYIKTLNDDIKKLKPDDPHLDEKRRALKVLPNIQAIVIDFMRSPPSFSKTILLSFETEKEPQNELVKRKHEIVETEATSAKREREGKGKGFYKQPYSVPGGKFSSRSDRQGFRGRFSGRGRY
;
A
#
# COMPACT_ATOMS: atom_id res chain seq x y z
N MET A 1 -30.91 11.25 -21.02
CA MET A 1 -29.65 11.21 -20.26
C MET A 1 -28.62 10.26 -20.88
N GLN A 2 -28.85 8.93 -20.96
CA GLN A 2 -27.83 7.99 -21.48
C GLN A 2 -27.46 8.21 -22.96
N ASN A 3 -28.44 8.49 -23.83
CA ASN A 3 -28.16 8.86 -25.21
C ASN A 3 -27.54 10.25 -25.33
N ILE A 4 -27.85 11.18 -24.41
CA ILE A 4 -27.32 12.54 -24.41
C ILE A 4 -25.83 12.54 -24.01
N LEU A 5 -25.42 11.74 -23.03
CA LEU A 5 -24.00 11.54 -22.69
C LEU A 5 -23.16 11.00 -23.86
N LYS A 6 -23.80 10.32 -24.83
CA LYS A 6 -23.14 9.82 -26.05
C LYS A 6 -23.19 10.82 -27.22
N ILE A 7 -24.23 11.66 -27.27
CA ILE A 7 -24.48 12.62 -28.36
C ILE A 7 -23.82 13.98 -28.09
N ASP A 8 -23.90 14.46 -26.85
CA ASP A 8 -23.29 15.71 -26.37
C ASP A 8 -22.85 15.54 -24.91
N SER A 9 -21.69 14.90 -24.75
CA SER A 9 -21.11 14.62 -23.44
C SER A 9 -20.74 15.89 -22.68
N HIS A 10 -20.41 16.98 -23.40
CA HIS A 10 -20.00 18.24 -22.79
C HIS A 10 -21.18 18.98 -22.14
N ALA A 11 -22.29 19.19 -22.86
CA ALA A 11 -23.46 19.86 -22.30
C ALA A 11 -24.10 19.05 -21.17
N ALA A 12 -24.15 17.72 -21.31
CA ALA A 12 -24.66 16.83 -20.26
C ALA A 12 -23.83 16.92 -18.98
N THR A 13 -22.50 16.87 -19.10
CA THR A 13 -21.61 16.92 -17.93
C THR A 13 -21.61 18.29 -17.27
N THR A 14 -21.64 19.37 -18.06
CA THR A 14 -21.77 20.73 -17.54
C THR A 14 -23.06 20.89 -16.73
N SER A 15 -24.18 20.40 -17.25
CA SER A 15 -25.47 20.43 -16.54
C SER A 15 -25.43 19.64 -15.23
N MET A 16 -24.78 18.47 -15.22
CA MET A 16 -24.61 17.66 -14.00
C MET A 16 -23.72 18.37 -12.96
N ILE A 17 -22.65 19.03 -13.39
CA ILE A 17 -21.78 19.81 -12.50
C ILE A 17 -22.57 20.97 -11.86
N THR A 18 -23.37 21.70 -12.63
CA THR A 18 -24.25 22.75 -12.09
C THR A 18 -25.21 22.19 -11.03
N LEU A 19 -25.83 21.03 -11.30
CA LEU A 19 -26.71 20.36 -10.34
C LEU A 19 -25.96 19.81 -9.12
N ILE A 20 -24.68 19.46 -9.23
CA ILE A 20 -23.84 19.09 -8.09
C ILE A 20 -23.58 20.31 -7.21
N ARG A 21 -23.31 21.46 -7.81
CA ARG A 21 -23.01 22.72 -7.12
C ARG A 21 -24.22 23.33 -6.42
N GLU A 22 -25.35 23.35 -7.09
CA GLU A 22 -26.56 24.04 -6.61
C GLU A 22 -27.54 23.07 -5.92
N GLY A 23 -27.39 21.77 -6.15
CA GLY A 23 -28.28 20.75 -5.63
C GLY A 23 -28.01 20.41 -4.16
N ASN A 24 -29.08 20.00 -3.48
CA ASN A 24 -28.98 19.40 -2.15
C ASN A 24 -28.33 18.00 -2.19
N ARG A 25 -27.99 17.46 -1.02
CA ARG A 25 -27.38 16.12 -0.86
C ARG A 25 -28.11 15.02 -1.63
N ALA A 26 -29.44 15.00 -1.61
CA ALA A 26 -30.22 13.97 -2.30
C ALA A 26 -30.03 14.03 -3.83
N THR A 27 -29.94 15.23 -4.40
CA THR A 27 -29.65 15.44 -5.81
C THR A 27 -28.23 15.02 -6.15
N ARG A 28 -27.23 15.42 -5.35
CA ARG A 28 -25.82 15.05 -5.56
C ARG A 28 -25.61 13.54 -5.54
N LEU A 29 -26.19 12.83 -4.56
CA LEU A 29 -26.14 11.37 -4.48
C LEU A 29 -26.72 10.70 -5.72
N LYS A 30 -27.87 11.17 -6.22
CA LYS A 30 -28.47 10.63 -7.46
C LYS A 30 -27.55 10.82 -8.66
N ILE A 31 -26.90 11.98 -8.77
CA ILE A 31 -25.98 12.29 -9.86
C ILE A 31 -24.73 11.41 -9.78
N PHE A 32 -24.08 11.32 -8.61
CA PHE A 32 -22.88 10.49 -8.48
C PHE A 32 -23.16 9.01 -8.72
N ARG A 33 -24.26 8.46 -8.22
CA ARG A 33 -24.66 7.07 -8.50
C ARG A 33 -24.92 6.85 -10.00
N PHE A 34 -25.59 7.79 -10.64
CA PHE A 34 -25.82 7.75 -12.08
C PHE A 34 -24.50 7.76 -12.85
N LEU A 35 -23.59 8.68 -12.53
CA LEU A 35 -22.26 8.77 -13.14
C LEU A 35 -21.43 7.50 -12.92
N ALA A 36 -21.36 6.99 -11.68
CA ALA A 36 -20.60 5.78 -11.35
C ALA A 36 -21.08 4.58 -12.16
N THR A 37 -22.41 4.39 -12.23
CA THR A 37 -23.02 3.30 -12.99
C THR A 37 -22.75 3.43 -14.49
N LYS A 38 -22.86 4.65 -15.05
CA LYS A 38 -22.73 4.86 -16.49
C LYS A 38 -21.28 4.83 -16.96
N LEU A 39 -20.36 5.47 -16.24
CA LEU A 39 -18.95 5.46 -16.61
C LEU A 39 -18.34 4.05 -16.51
N LYS A 40 -18.80 3.23 -15.57
CA LYS A 40 -18.40 1.82 -15.50
C LYS A 40 -18.82 1.01 -16.73
N GLN A 41 -19.95 1.38 -17.36
CA GLN A 41 -20.47 0.74 -18.58
C GLN A 41 -19.85 1.30 -19.87
N MET A 42 -19.07 2.37 -19.78
CA MET A 42 -18.51 3.07 -20.93
C MET A 42 -17.00 2.83 -20.99
N GLU A 43 -16.43 2.86 -22.19
CA GLU A 43 -14.97 2.84 -22.34
C GLU A 43 -14.36 4.15 -21.81
N SER A 44 -13.15 4.09 -21.29
CA SER A 44 -12.46 5.28 -20.81
C SER A 44 -12.20 6.28 -21.91
N GLY A 45 -12.44 7.56 -21.61
CA GLY A 45 -12.31 8.65 -22.59
C GLY A 45 -13.63 9.04 -23.25
N THR A 46 -14.76 8.47 -22.82
CA THR A 46 -16.07 8.88 -23.34
C THR A 46 -16.49 10.29 -22.87
N LEU A 47 -16.07 10.71 -21.67
CA LEU A 47 -16.21 12.10 -21.25
C LEU A 47 -15.19 12.97 -21.98
N ALA A 48 -15.52 14.24 -22.23
CA ALA A 48 -14.53 15.22 -22.72
C ALA A 48 -13.44 15.47 -21.64
N PRO A 49 -12.15 15.65 -21.99
CA PRO A 49 -11.08 15.87 -21.02
C PRO A 49 -11.34 17.07 -20.12
N GLU A 50 -11.83 18.15 -20.70
CA GLU A 50 -12.18 19.38 -20.01
C GLU A 50 -13.29 19.14 -18.98
N ALA A 51 -14.26 18.28 -19.32
CA ALA A 51 -15.38 17.95 -18.45
C ALA A 51 -14.94 17.13 -17.23
N GLU A 52 -14.00 16.18 -17.40
CA GLU A 52 -13.42 15.41 -16.29
C GLU A 52 -12.63 16.32 -15.33
N ILE A 53 -11.85 17.25 -15.88
CA ILE A 53 -11.08 18.23 -15.09
C ILE A 53 -12.01 19.18 -14.36
N ASN A 54 -13.03 19.72 -15.04
CA ASN A 54 -14.01 20.63 -14.44
C ASN A 54 -14.79 19.95 -13.32
N LEU A 55 -15.19 18.68 -13.49
CA LEU A 55 -15.83 17.89 -12.44
C LEU A 55 -14.94 17.81 -11.20
N LEU A 56 -13.65 17.48 -11.37
CA LEU A 56 -12.70 17.43 -10.26
C LEU A 56 -12.56 18.79 -9.56
N ILE A 57 -12.41 19.88 -10.31
CA ILE A 57 -12.23 21.23 -9.77
C ILE A 57 -13.47 21.65 -8.95
N GLU A 58 -14.68 21.46 -9.48
CA GLU A 58 -15.90 21.83 -8.78
C GLU A 58 -16.16 20.96 -7.55
N CYS A 59 -15.95 19.65 -7.65
CA CYS A 59 -16.07 18.77 -6.50
C CYS A 59 -15.02 19.06 -5.40
N LYS A 60 -13.81 19.50 -5.77
CA LYS A 60 -12.80 19.96 -4.80
C LYS A 60 -13.27 21.15 -3.96
N LYS A 61 -14.01 22.10 -4.56
CA LYS A 61 -14.55 23.26 -3.84
C LYS A 61 -15.60 22.86 -2.80
N LEU A 62 -16.32 21.76 -3.04
CA LEU A 62 -17.44 21.30 -2.23
C LEU A 62 -17.04 20.23 -1.20
N LEU A 63 -15.76 19.89 -1.05
CA LEU A 63 -15.33 18.77 -0.18
C LEU A 63 -15.86 18.85 1.25
N LYS A 64 -15.90 20.05 1.83
CA LYS A 64 -16.40 20.28 3.20
C LYS A 64 -17.91 20.06 3.35
N GLU A 65 -18.66 20.05 2.25
CA GLU A 65 -20.11 19.88 2.22
C GLU A 65 -20.53 18.43 1.91
N PHE A 66 -19.58 17.58 1.53
CA PHE A 66 -19.84 16.20 1.19
C PHE A 66 -19.91 15.33 2.45
N SER A 67 -20.88 14.42 2.47
CA SER A 67 -20.82 13.27 3.38
C SER A 67 -19.81 12.23 2.91
N SER A 68 -19.40 11.31 3.79
CA SER A 68 -18.54 10.16 3.45
C SER A 68 -19.10 9.33 2.29
N GLU A 69 -20.42 9.19 2.20
CA GLU A 69 -21.09 8.48 1.10
C GLU A 69 -20.96 9.23 -0.24
N GLU A 70 -21.19 10.54 -0.26
CA GLU A 70 -21.02 11.37 -1.46
C GLU A 70 -19.58 11.31 -1.96
N PHE A 71 -18.62 11.41 -1.03
CA PHE A 71 -17.21 11.36 -1.35
C PHE A 71 -16.77 9.99 -1.90
N THR A 72 -17.29 8.89 -1.32
CA THR A 72 -17.03 7.53 -1.83
C THR A 72 -17.48 7.40 -3.29
N LEU A 73 -18.70 7.88 -3.60
CA LEU A 73 -19.24 7.84 -4.95
C LEU A 73 -18.46 8.75 -5.90
N LEU A 74 -18.00 9.92 -5.45
CA LEU A 74 -17.13 10.80 -6.23
C LEU A 74 -15.83 10.08 -6.63
N LEU A 75 -15.14 9.43 -5.68
CA LEU A 75 -13.93 8.67 -5.99
C LEU A 75 -14.20 7.50 -6.94
N GLU A 76 -15.35 6.83 -6.79
CA GLU A 76 -15.76 5.79 -7.73
C GLU A 76 -15.99 6.36 -9.14
N VAL A 77 -16.67 7.51 -9.27
CA VAL A 77 -16.84 8.23 -10.55
C VAL A 77 -15.48 8.54 -11.17
N LEU A 78 -14.60 9.21 -10.42
CA LEU A 78 -13.30 9.65 -10.90
C LEU A 78 -12.37 8.49 -11.26
N LYS A 79 -12.50 7.33 -10.58
CA LYS A 79 -11.75 6.11 -10.91
C LYS A 79 -11.98 5.62 -12.34
N TYR A 80 -13.19 5.80 -12.88
CA TYR A 80 -13.53 5.38 -14.25
C TYR A 80 -13.21 6.43 -15.33
N THR A 81 -12.80 7.63 -14.93
CA THR A 81 -12.33 8.69 -15.85
C THR A 81 -10.87 8.47 -16.27
N ARG A 82 -10.35 9.29 -17.20
CA ARG A 82 -8.91 9.27 -17.51
C ARG A 82 -8.01 9.62 -16.31
N ILE A 83 -8.53 10.40 -15.37
CA ILE A 83 -7.80 10.78 -14.14
C ILE A 83 -7.43 9.53 -13.36
N GLY A 84 -8.40 8.65 -13.06
CA GLY A 84 -8.17 7.43 -12.29
C GLY A 84 -7.25 6.39 -12.95
N LYS A 85 -7.00 6.50 -14.26
CA LYS A 85 -6.16 5.56 -15.02
C LYS A 85 -4.69 5.96 -15.11
N SER A 86 -4.37 7.24 -14.87
CA SER A 86 -2.99 7.73 -14.92
C SER A 86 -2.34 7.73 -13.54
N VAL A 87 -1.02 7.54 -13.46
CA VAL A 87 -0.28 7.60 -12.17
C VAL A 87 -0.45 8.98 -11.51
N SER A 88 -0.33 10.06 -12.29
CA SER A 88 -0.51 11.43 -11.80
C SER A 88 -1.93 11.69 -11.29
N GLY A 89 -2.94 11.12 -11.96
CA GLY A 89 -4.32 11.25 -11.53
C GLY A 89 -4.63 10.37 -10.32
N GLN A 90 -4.05 9.17 -10.19
CA GLN A 90 -4.13 8.36 -8.97
C GLN A 90 -3.52 9.08 -7.76
N GLN A 91 -2.39 9.76 -7.93
CA GLN A 91 -1.85 10.66 -6.91
C GLN A 91 -2.85 11.77 -6.56
N THR A 92 -3.47 12.39 -7.57
CA THR A 92 -4.50 13.41 -7.35
C THR A 92 -5.72 12.88 -6.59
N LEU A 93 -6.15 11.64 -6.83
CA LEU A 93 -7.26 10.99 -6.10
C LEU A 93 -6.86 10.63 -4.67
N ALA A 94 -5.63 10.17 -4.47
CA ALA A 94 -5.09 9.96 -3.13
C ALA A 94 -5.05 11.28 -2.34
N ASP A 95 -4.53 12.36 -2.95
CA ASP A 95 -4.51 13.69 -2.35
C ASP A 95 -5.90 14.23 -2.06
N LEU A 96 -6.88 13.97 -2.95
CA LEU A 96 -8.27 14.34 -2.72
C LEU A 96 -8.86 13.64 -1.49
N ALA A 97 -8.53 12.37 -1.27
CA ALA A 97 -8.95 11.63 -0.08
C ALA A 97 -8.29 12.19 1.19
N ILE A 98 -7.02 12.59 1.11
CA ILE A 98 -6.33 13.28 2.22
C ILE A 98 -7.05 14.61 2.53
N ASP A 99 -7.31 15.43 1.51
CA ASP A 99 -7.98 16.73 1.66
C ASP A 99 -9.36 16.58 2.33
N PHE A 100 -10.10 15.51 1.97
CA PHE A 100 -11.38 15.19 2.58
C PHE A 100 -11.25 14.75 4.04
N SER A 101 -10.31 13.85 4.36
CA SER A 101 -10.06 13.44 5.75
C SER A 101 -9.62 14.62 6.63
N GLU A 102 -8.76 15.50 6.11
CA GLU A 102 -8.32 16.73 6.77
C GLU A 102 -9.47 17.73 6.99
N ALA A 103 -10.40 17.82 6.03
CA ALA A 103 -11.58 18.67 6.14
C ALA A 103 -12.53 18.21 7.25
N ILE A 104 -12.64 16.90 7.47
CA ILE A 104 -13.49 16.33 8.54
C ILE A 104 -12.79 16.42 9.91
N ALA A 105 -11.52 16.02 9.99
CA ALA A 105 -10.78 15.91 11.24
C ALA A 105 -9.86 17.13 11.50
N SER A 106 -10.52 18.25 11.78
CA SER A 106 -9.89 19.43 12.38
C SER A 106 -9.47 19.18 13.84
N LYS A 107 -8.64 20.08 14.39
CA LYS A 107 -8.15 19.94 15.79
C LYS A 107 -9.29 19.89 16.82
N ASP A 108 -10.37 20.61 16.57
CA ASP A 108 -11.53 20.75 17.47
C ASP A 108 -12.68 19.80 17.10
N SER A 109 -12.44 18.86 16.18
CA SER A 109 -13.47 17.91 15.75
C SER A 109 -13.89 16.96 16.89
N ASP A 110 -15.17 16.59 16.89
CA ASP A 110 -15.72 15.61 17.83
C ASP A 110 -15.25 14.19 17.47
N VAL A 111 -15.56 13.22 18.36
CA VAL A 111 -15.17 11.82 18.15
C VAL A 111 -15.79 11.25 16.88
N THR A 112 -17.04 11.61 16.58
CA THR A 112 -17.75 11.17 15.36
C THR A 112 -17.00 11.56 14.09
N ALA A 113 -16.58 12.83 13.99
CA ALA A 113 -15.81 13.31 12.86
C ALA A 113 -14.43 12.62 12.76
N LEU A 114 -13.78 12.30 13.88
CA LEU A 114 -12.54 11.51 13.83
C LEU A 114 -12.78 10.10 13.27
N GLU A 115 -13.85 9.44 13.69
CA GLU A 115 -14.21 8.10 13.19
C GLU A 115 -14.55 8.11 11.70
N ASP A 116 -15.29 9.12 11.24
CA ASP A 116 -15.58 9.35 9.82
C ASP A 116 -14.29 9.63 9.03
N ALA A 117 -13.36 10.41 9.58
CA ALA A 117 -12.07 10.64 8.96
C ALA A 117 -11.27 9.35 8.83
N ILE A 118 -11.24 8.50 9.87
CA ILE A 118 -10.58 7.18 9.84
C ILE A 118 -11.21 6.29 8.75
N ALA A 119 -12.53 6.23 8.67
CA ALA A 119 -13.22 5.49 7.64
C ALA A 119 -12.84 5.99 6.24
N SER A 120 -12.70 7.31 6.07
CA SER A 120 -12.36 7.93 4.79
C SER A 120 -10.93 7.65 4.31
N LEU A 121 -9.98 7.38 5.22
CA LEU A 121 -8.61 7.00 4.87
C LEU A 121 -8.57 5.76 3.96
N LYS A 122 -9.50 4.82 4.17
CA LYS A 122 -9.59 3.56 3.41
C LYS A 122 -9.84 3.82 1.93
N PHE A 123 -10.46 4.95 1.57
CA PHE A 123 -10.72 5.30 0.18
C PHE A 123 -9.46 5.64 -0.61
N ALA A 124 -8.38 6.06 0.08
CA ALA A 124 -7.09 6.37 -0.55
C ALA A 124 -6.27 5.10 -0.86
N LEU A 125 -6.44 4.04 -0.06
CA LEU A 125 -5.59 2.83 -0.10
C LEU A 125 -5.46 2.17 -1.49
N PRO A 126 -6.52 2.09 -2.32
CA PRO A 126 -6.41 1.50 -3.64
C PRO A 126 -5.41 2.23 -4.55
N PHE A 127 -5.23 3.54 -4.37
CA PHE A 127 -4.40 4.38 -5.24
C PHE A 127 -2.91 4.34 -4.91
N PHE A 128 -2.52 3.90 -3.71
CA PHE A 128 -1.11 3.80 -3.35
C PHE A 128 -0.41 2.63 -4.04
N CYS A 129 0.80 2.90 -4.53
CA CYS A 129 1.67 1.95 -5.21
C CYS A 129 3.14 2.41 -5.11
N SER A 130 4.05 1.79 -5.85
CA SER A 130 5.47 2.20 -5.85
C SER A 130 5.69 3.62 -6.38
N ALA A 131 4.79 4.11 -7.26
CA ALA A 131 4.87 5.45 -7.83
C ALA A 131 4.05 6.51 -7.06
N VAL A 132 2.99 6.08 -6.36
CA VAL A 132 2.07 6.95 -5.62
C VAL A 132 2.26 6.69 -4.13
N ARG A 133 2.92 7.62 -3.43
CA ARG A 133 3.35 7.44 -2.04
C ARG A 133 2.31 7.96 -1.04
N SER A 134 2.23 7.29 0.10
CA SER A 134 1.31 7.62 1.20
C SER A 134 1.87 8.63 2.22
N SER A 135 3.07 9.19 2.01
CA SER A 135 3.78 10.00 3.02
C SER A 135 2.94 11.18 3.56
N ARG A 136 2.19 11.89 2.71
CA ARG A 136 1.31 12.99 3.14
C ARG A 136 0.16 12.49 4.02
N MET A 137 -0.50 11.40 3.62
CA MET A 137 -1.57 10.80 4.42
C MET A 137 -1.04 10.29 5.77
N LEU A 138 0.13 9.65 5.75
CA LEU A 138 0.79 9.17 6.96
C LEU A 138 1.09 10.32 7.93
N LYS A 139 1.56 11.46 7.42
CA LYS A 139 1.78 12.69 8.20
C LYS A 139 0.49 13.16 8.88
N PHE A 140 -0.61 13.26 8.12
CA PHE A 140 -1.91 13.60 8.68
C PHE A 140 -2.33 12.64 9.81
N VAL A 141 -2.18 11.33 9.61
CA VAL A 141 -2.50 10.33 10.65
C VAL A 141 -1.67 10.55 11.92
N ILE A 142 -0.35 10.78 11.79
CA ILE A 142 0.56 10.99 12.92
C ILE A 142 0.18 12.23 13.73
N HIS A 143 -0.19 13.33 13.08
CA HIS A 143 -0.45 14.60 13.77
C HIS A 143 -1.88 14.79 14.25
N ASN A 144 -2.87 14.24 13.55
CA ASN A 144 -4.28 14.55 13.80
C ASN A 144 -5.03 13.41 14.47
N LEU A 145 -4.73 12.15 14.10
CA LEU A 145 -5.52 10.99 14.55
C LEU A 145 -4.83 10.22 15.67
N LEU A 146 -3.53 9.94 15.53
CA LEU A 146 -2.77 9.15 16.49
C LEU A 146 -2.75 9.75 17.91
N PRO A 147 -2.62 11.08 18.11
CA PRO A 147 -2.65 11.67 19.45
C PRO A 147 -4.01 11.51 20.16
N ARG A 148 -5.08 11.38 19.39
CA ARG A 148 -6.47 11.24 19.88
C ARG A 148 -6.98 9.80 19.84
N LEU A 149 -6.08 8.83 19.64
CA LEU A 149 -6.43 7.41 19.54
C LEU A 149 -7.22 6.89 20.74
N GLN A 150 -7.04 7.47 21.93
CA GLN A 150 -7.75 7.05 23.14
C GLN A 150 -9.23 7.46 23.14
N ASP A 151 -9.58 8.54 22.45
CA ASP A 151 -10.94 9.10 22.40
C ASP A 151 -11.87 8.30 21.46
N ILE A 152 -11.28 7.54 20.55
CA ILE A 152 -11.96 6.79 19.49
C ILE A 152 -12.47 5.45 20.02
N SER A 153 -13.50 4.85 19.41
CA SER A 153 -13.95 3.49 19.77
C SER A 153 -12.94 2.40 19.37
N ASP A 154 -12.94 1.26 20.05
CA ASP A 154 -11.95 0.19 19.81
C ASP A 154 -11.98 -0.38 18.39
N ALA A 155 -13.17 -0.45 17.77
CA ALA A 155 -13.32 -0.87 16.37
C ALA A 155 -12.58 0.09 15.41
N HIS A 156 -12.77 1.39 15.58
CA HIS A 156 -12.11 2.41 14.76
C HIS A 156 -10.61 2.52 15.09
N LYS A 157 -10.18 2.25 16.33
CA LYS A 157 -8.75 2.12 16.66
C LYS A 157 -8.11 0.98 15.86
N ALA A 158 -8.71 -0.21 15.88
CA ALA A 158 -8.20 -1.36 15.13
C ALA A 158 -8.11 -1.06 13.63
N ASP A 159 -9.13 -0.40 13.08
CA ASP A 159 -9.14 0.05 11.69
C ASP A 159 -8.05 1.08 11.38
N LEU A 160 -7.83 2.06 12.26
CA LEU A 160 -6.78 3.05 12.11
C LEU A 160 -5.39 2.40 12.17
N LEU A 161 -5.15 1.46 13.08
CA LEU A 161 -3.88 0.75 13.19
C LEU A 161 -3.58 -0.07 11.93
N LYS A 162 -4.56 -0.80 11.41
CA LYS A 162 -4.43 -1.55 10.14
C LYS A 162 -4.16 -0.61 8.97
N THR A 163 -4.91 0.49 8.88
CA THR A 163 -4.72 1.51 7.84
C THR A 163 -3.34 2.13 7.91
N LEU A 164 -2.86 2.48 9.12
CA LEU A 164 -1.53 3.02 9.36
C LEU A 164 -0.42 2.05 8.92
N ALA A 165 -0.60 0.74 9.12
CA ALA A 165 0.33 -0.26 8.63
C ALA A 165 0.41 -0.28 7.10
N VAL A 166 -0.73 -0.26 6.40
CA VAL A 166 -0.78 -0.16 4.92
C VAL A 166 -0.15 1.14 4.43
N LEU A 167 -0.46 2.27 5.07
CA LEU A 167 0.15 3.56 4.72
C LEU A 167 1.67 3.49 4.91
N THR A 168 2.15 2.90 5.98
CA THR A 168 3.60 2.69 6.19
C THR A 168 4.20 1.72 5.16
N ALA A 169 3.42 0.77 4.64
CA ALA A 169 3.84 -0.12 3.55
C ALA A 169 4.21 0.67 2.29
N HIS A 170 3.45 1.72 1.98
CA HIS A 170 3.60 2.56 0.79
C HIS A 170 4.26 3.93 1.03
N SER A 171 4.79 4.19 2.23
CA SER A 171 5.43 5.47 2.54
C SER A 171 6.87 5.53 2.03
N GLY A 172 7.28 6.72 1.60
CA GLY A 172 8.68 7.00 1.26
C GLY A 172 9.48 7.32 2.52
N GLU A 173 9.91 8.57 2.60
CA GLU A 173 10.41 9.14 3.85
C GLU A 173 9.24 9.47 4.78
N ILE A 174 9.53 9.37 6.08
CA ILE A 174 8.59 9.64 7.17
C ILE A 174 9.15 10.85 7.91
N ASP A 175 8.40 11.94 7.94
CA ASP A 175 8.83 13.22 8.51
C ASP A 175 9.14 13.12 10.02
N GLU A 176 8.26 12.45 10.79
CA GLU A 176 8.36 12.35 12.26
C GLU A 176 8.39 10.89 12.73
N PRO A 177 9.46 10.15 12.41
CA PRO A 177 9.54 8.72 12.71
C PRO A 177 9.59 8.44 14.21
N GLN A 178 10.18 9.33 15.01
CA GLN A 178 10.27 9.18 16.46
C GLN A 178 8.89 9.29 17.12
N MET A 179 8.08 10.28 16.74
CA MET A 179 6.72 10.43 17.26
C MET A 179 5.85 9.21 16.93
N LEU A 180 5.96 8.70 15.70
CA LEU A 180 5.25 7.49 15.28
C LEU A 180 5.69 6.27 16.10
N LEU A 181 7.00 6.06 16.26
CA LEU A 181 7.55 4.93 17.01
C LEU A 181 7.18 4.97 18.50
N GLU A 182 7.33 6.13 19.16
CA GLU A 182 6.92 6.28 20.57
C GLU A 182 5.42 6.03 20.76
N SER A 183 4.59 6.64 19.91
CA SER A 183 3.13 6.48 19.98
C SER A 183 2.73 5.02 19.82
N LEU A 184 3.30 4.32 18.83
CA LEU A 184 2.99 2.90 18.60
C LEU A 184 3.61 1.96 19.62
N TYR A 185 4.76 2.32 20.20
CA TYR A 185 5.32 1.57 21.32
C TYR A 185 4.38 1.64 22.53
N HIS A 186 3.86 2.82 22.86
CA HIS A 186 2.85 2.95 23.92
C HIS A 186 1.55 2.19 23.62
N VAL A 187 1.08 2.21 22.37
CA VAL A 187 -0.06 1.38 21.96
C VAL A 187 0.25 -0.11 22.13
N PHE A 188 1.43 -0.56 21.72
CA PHE A 188 1.87 -1.95 21.91
C PHE A 188 1.84 -2.37 23.38
N LEU A 189 2.39 -1.54 24.28
CA LEU A 189 2.39 -1.82 25.72
C LEU A 189 0.97 -1.91 26.32
N LYS A 190 -0.01 -1.22 25.73
CA LYS A 190 -1.42 -1.29 26.15
C LYS A 190 -2.12 -2.55 25.65
N ILE A 191 -1.90 -2.93 24.38
CA ILE A 191 -2.58 -4.10 23.78
C ILE A 191 -1.92 -5.43 24.13
N VAL A 192 -0.63 -5.41 24.50
CA VAL A 192 0.11 -6.58 25.00
C VAL A 192 0.52 -6.31 26.44
N PRO A 193 -0.23 -6.77 27.46
CA PRO A 193 0.06 -6.53 28.85
C PRO A 193 1.36 -7.26 29.25
N PRO A 194 1.99 -6.86 30.38
CA PRO A 194 3.16 -7.57 30.88
C PRO A 194 2.75 -9.01 31.24
N PHE A 195 3.68 -9.94 31.09
CA PHE A 195 3.47 -11.31 31.53
C PHE A 195 3.24 -11.33 33.05
N ASN A 196 2.09 -11.84 33.48
CA ASN A 196 1.81 -12.10 34.88
C ASN A 196 1.68 -13.62 35.11
N PRO A 197 2.58 -14.25 35.88
CA PRO A 197 2.54 -15.69 36.14
C PRO A 197 1.29 -16.14 36.91
N GLU A 198 0.59 -15.25 37.61
CA GLU A 198 -0.63 -15.55 38.36
C GLU A 198 -1.88 -15.58 37.46
N ILE A 199 -1.84 -14.93 36.30
CA ILE A 199 -2.95 -14.87 35.32
C ILE A 199 -2.84 -16.00 34.28
N VAL A 200 -1.86 -16.90 34.43
CA VAL A 200 -1.49 -17.95 33.45
C VAL A 200 -2.64 -18.94 33.15
N GLU A 201 -3.66 -19.01 34.00
CA GLU A 201 -4.83 -19.87 33.81
C GLU A 201 -5.94 -19.26 32.94
N GLN A 202 -5.94 -17.94 32.71
CA GLN A 202 -6.90 -17.31 31.79
C GLN A 202 -6.29 -17.27 30.39
N ASN A 203 -6.93 -17.94 29.43
CA ASN A 203 -6.64 -17.81 28.01
C ASN A 203 -6.86 -16.34 27.58
N ILE A 204 -5.85 -15.49 27.76
CA ILE A 204 -5.90 -14.10 27.31
C ILE A 204 -5.99 -14.12 25.78
N SER A 205 -7.12 -13.62 25.28
CA SER A 205 -7.34 -13.44 23.86
C SER A 205 -6.78 -12.09 23.43
N PHE A 206 -5.87 -12.10 22.45
CA PHE A 206 -5.32 -10.89 21.85
C PHE A 206 -6.08 -10.55 20.57
N ASP A 207 -6.24 -9.25 20.29
CA ASP A 207 -6.48 -8.81 18.92
C ASP A 207 -5.16 -8.91 18.14
N TYR A 208 -4.89 -10.10 17.61
CA TYR A 208 -3.69 -10.38 16.83
C TYR A 208 -3.58 -9.50 15.59
N SER A 209 -4.71 -9.05 15.03
CA SER A 209 -4.72 -8.23 13.82
C SER A 209 -4.21 -6.80 14.11
N SER A 210 -4.61 -6.21 15.23
CA SER A 210 -4.05 -4.95 15.71
C SER A 210 -2.59 -5.11 16.16
N CYS A 211 -2.25 -6.23 16.82
CA CYS A 211 -0.87 -6.53 17.20
C CYS A 211 0.05 -6.59 15.97
N GLU A 212 -0.34 -7.31 14.92
CA GLU A 212 0.43 -7.36 13.67
C GLU A 212 0.60 -5.98 13.04
N ALA A 213 -0.47 -5.18 12.97
CA ALA A 213 -0.40 -3.84 12.39
C ALA A 213 0.61 -2.94 13.13
N VAL A 214 0.56 -2.93 14.47
CA VAL A 214 1.50 -2.17 15.30
C VAL A 214 2.93 -2.70 15.15
N LEU A 215 3.11 -4.02 15.23
CA LEU A 215 4.43 -4.65 15.12
C LEU A 215 5.05 -4.45 13.75
N PHE A 216 4.26 -4.47 12.68
CA PHE A 216 4.71 -4.19 11.33
C PHE A 216 5.31 -2.80 11.22
N VAL A 217 4.62 -1.77 11.75
CA VAL A 217 5.14 -0.39 11.70
C VAL A 217 6.38 -0.25 12.58
N LEU A 218 6.37 -0.80 13.81
CA LEU A 218 7.53 -0.78 14.70
C LEU A 218 8.75 -1.46 14.08
N HIS A 219 8.57 -2.59 13.38
CA HIS A 219 9.63 -3.28 12.66
C HIS A 219 10.11 -2.49 11.45
N LYS A 220 9.20 -2.06 10.58
CA LYS A 220 9.54 -1.37 9.33
C LYS A 220 10.19 0.00 9.56
N VAL A 221 9.64 0.79 10.47
CA VAL A 221 10.16 2.12 10.81
C VAL A 221 11.37 1.99 11.73
N GLY A 222 11.35 1.05 12.69
CA GLY A 222 12.49 0.76 13.56
C GLY A 222 13.74 0.33 12.78
N GLY A 223 13.58 -0.41 11.67
CA GLY A 223 14.69 -0.75 10.79
C GLY A 223 15.34 0.44 10.09
N LYS A 224 14.58 1.49 9.79
CA LYS A 224 15.11 2.76 9.27
C LYS A 224 15.71 3.64 10.37
N TYR A 225 15.20 3.52 11.60
CA TYR A 225 15.58 4.34 12.76
C TYR A 225 15.95 3.46 13.97
N PRO A 226 17.02 2.64 13.87
CA PRO A 226 17.33 1.61 14.86
C PRO A 226 17.70 2.16 16.24
N ALA A 227 18.13 3.43 16.32
CA ALA A 227 18.43 4.12 17.57
C ALA A 227 17.25 4.12 18.57
N PHE A 228 16.01 4.04 18.08
CA PHE A 228 14.83 3.95 18.94
C PHE A 228 14.85 2.74 19.89
N PHE A 229 15.39 1.61 19.43
CA PHE A 229 15.54 0.38 20.23
C PHE A 229 16.95 0.26 20.86
N GLY A 230 17.72 1.35 20.90
CA GLY A 230 19.03 1.40 21.56
C GLY A 230 18.96 1.44 23.08
N ASP A 231 17.84 1.93 23.65
CA ASP A 231 17.60 1.89 25.09
C ASP A 231 17.36 0.44 25.55
N GLN A 232 18.24 -0.04 26.43
CA GLN A 232 18.19 -1.41 26.98
C GLN A 232 16.92 -1.65 27.79
N GLY A 233 16.42 -0.64 28.52
CA GLY A 233 15.19 -0.75 29.30
C GLY A 233 14.00 -1.04 28.40
N ARG A 234 13.75 -0.15 27.43
CA ARG A 234 12.74 -0.32 26.39
C ARG A 234 12.86 -1.63 25.63
N LEU A 235 14.05 -1.98 25.13
CA LEU A 235 14.24 -3.20 24.34
C LEU A 235 13.98 -4.46 25.17
N SER A 236 14.38 -4.47 26.44
CA SER A 236 14.13 -5.61 27.34
C SER A 236 12.64 -5.82 27.61
N GLU A 237 11.90 -4.75 27.92
CA GLU A 237 10.45 -4.80 28.13
C GLU A 237 9.72 -5.24 26.85
N PHE A 238 10.11 -4.66 25.72
CA PHE A 238 9.54 -5.01 24.41
C PHE A 238 9.71 -6.50 24.11
N ARG A 239 10.91 -7.04 24.33
CA ARG A 239 11.22 -8.46 24.11
C ARG A 239 10.39 -9.38 25.01
N LEU A 240 10.24 -9.06 26.29
CA LEU A 240 9.43 -9.86 27.21
C LEU A 240 7.97 -9.96 26.75
N ARG A 241 7.37 -8.81 26.37
CA ARG A 241 5.99 -8.76 25.86
C ARG A 241 5.85 -9.44 24.50
N LEU A 242 6.85 -9.32 23.62
CA LEU A 242 6.89 -10.05 22.35
C LEU A 242 6.94 -11.58 22.54
N GLN A 243 7.74 -12.08 23.48
CA GLN A 243 7.79 -13.51 23.82
C GLN A 243 6.44 -13.99 24.35
N TYR A 244 5.82 -13.19 25.22
CA TYR A 244 4.50 -13.48 25.77
C TYR A 244 3.43 -13.54 24.67
N LEU A 245 3.36 -12.53 23.79
CA LEU A 245 2.46 -12.52 22.63
C LEU A 245 2.71 -13.72 21.71
N SER A 246 3.98 -14.01 21.39
CA SER A 246 4.36 -15.12 20.51
C SER A 246 3.96 -16.48 21.06
N ARG A 247 4.05 -16.69 22.38
CA ARG A 247 3.63 -17.94 23.02
C ARG A 247 2.12 -18.15 22.91
N ASN A 248 1.33 -17.10 23.17
CA ASN A 248 -0.13 -17.16 23.05
C ASN A 248 -0.57 -17.31 21.59
N ALA A 249 0.11 -16.63 20.66
CA ALA A 249 -0.08 -16.78 19.23
C ALA A 249 0.03 -18.26 18.80
N VAL A 250 1.07 -18.98 19.24
CA VAL A 250 1.25 -20.41 18.91
C VAL A 250 0.11 -21.27 19.47
N ALA A 251 -0.35 -21.01 20.69
CA ALA A 251 -1.49 -21.73 21.26
C ALA A 251 -2.77 -21.48 20.45
N TYR A 252 -3.00 -20.22 20.05
CA TYR A 252 -4.14 -19.82 19.25
C TYR A 252 -4.14 -20.43 17.83
N ILE A 253 -2.97 -20.59 17.20
CA ILE A 253 -2.86 -21.32 15.91
C ILE A 253 -3.44 -22.72 16.03
N LYS A 254 -3.14 -23.44 17.12
CA LYS A 254 -3.58 -24.82 17.30
C LYS A 254 -5.10 -24.90 17.43
N THR A 255 -5.67 -24.08 18.30
CA THR A 255 -7.13 -24.01 18.49
C THR A 255 -7.84 -23.63 17.19
N LEU A 256 -7.28 -22.66 16.46
CA LEU A 256 -7.89 -22.16 15.23
C LEU A 256 -7.81 -23.18 14.07
N ASN A 257 -6.74 -23.97 13.98
CA ASN A 257 -6.66 -25.07 13.02
C ASN A 257 -7.68 -26.17 13.33
N ASP A 258 -7.87 -26.52 14.60
CA ASP A 258 -8.85 -27.53 14.99
C ASP A 258 -10.28 -27.06 14.78
N ASP A 259 -10.54 -25.77 14.95
CA ASP A 259 -11.80 -25.14 14.57
C ASP A 259 -12.05 -25.18 13.06
N ILE A 260 -11.05 -24.80 12.24
CA ILE A 260 -11.18 -24.79 10.77
C ILE A 260 -11.53 -26.19 10.25
N LYS A 261 -10.94 -27.25 10.81
CA LYS A 261 -11.25 -28.64 10.41
C LYS A 261 -12.71 -29.04 10.68
N LYS A 262 -13.38 -28.38 11.62
CA LYS A 262 -14.79 -28.63 11.97
C LYS A 262 -15.76 -27.83 11.09
N LEU A 263 -15.29 -26.80 10.40
CA LEU A 263 -16.12 -25.94 9.55
C LEU A 263 -16.33 -26.56 8.17
N LYS A 264 -17.50 -26.31 7.59
CA LYS A 264 -17.80 -26.70 6.21
C LYS A 264 -17.11 -25.73 5.23
N PRO A 265 -16.86 -26.15 3.97
CA PRO A 265 -16.24 -25.29 2.96
C PRO A 265 -16.98 -23.97 2.70
N ASP A 266 -18.30 -23.96 2.83
CA ASP A 266 -19.15 -22.77 2.60
C ASP A 266 -19.41 -21.95 3.88
N ASP A 267 -18.68 -22.21 4.96
CA ASP A 267 -18.87 -21.50 6.22
C ASP A 267 -18.36 -20.05 6.13
N PRO A 268 -19.19 -19.05 6.48
CA PRO A 268 -18.82 -17.64 6.36
C PRO A 268 -17.62 -17.24 7.24
N HIS A 269 -17.35 -17.97 8.32
CA HIS A 269 -16.22 -17.72 9.21
C HIS A 269 -14.91 -18.36 8.73
N LEU A 270 -14.96 -19.22 7.72
CA LEU A 270 -13.77 -19.94 7.23
C LEU A 270 -12.72 -18.97 6.68
N ASP A 271 -13.11 -17.99 5.89
CA ASP A 271 -12.20 -17.00 5.30
C ASP A 271 -11.59 -16.07 6.35
N GLU A 272 -12.37 -15.70 7.36
CA GLU A 272 -11.89 -14.93 8.50
C GLU A 272 -10.83 -15.71 9.30
N LYS A 273 -11.11 -16.97 9.64
CA LYS A 273 -10.15 -17.83 10.33
C LYS A 273 -8.90 -18.07 9.48
N ARG A 274 -9.03 -18.26 8.16
CA ARG A 274 -7.88 -18.37 7.24
C ARG A 274 -7.02 -17.11 7.21
N ARG A 275 -7.62 -15.91 7.27
CA ARG A 275 -6.85 -14.65 7.41
C ARG A 275 -6.11 -14.60 8.75
N ALA A 276 -6.74 -15.02 9.84
CA ALA A 276 -6.08 -15.10 11.16
C ALA A 276 -4.85 -16.02 11.15
N LEU A 277 -4.85 -17.12 10.37
CA LEU A 277 -3.66 -17.97 10.21
C LEU A 277 -2.48 -17.27 9.53
N LYS A 278 -2.69 -16.22 8.74
CA LYS A 278 -1.63 -15.45 8.08
C LYS A 278 -0.95 -14.46 9.02
N VAL A 279 -1.68 -13.97 10.03
CA VAL A 279 -1.19 -13.00 11.03
C VAL A 279 -0.02 -13.58 11.84
N LEU A 280 -0.12 -14.86 12.19
CA LEU A 280 0.72 -15.47 13.22
C LEU A 280 2.16 -15.73 12.74
N PRO A 281 2.40 -16.22 11.51
CA PRO A 281 3.74 -16.24 10.91
C PRO A 281 4.41 -14.86 10.87
N ASN A 282 3.65 -13.79 10.61
CA ASN A 282 4.18 -12.43 10.60
C ASN A 282 4.66 -11.99 12.00
N ILE A 283 3.85 -12.25 13.03
CA ILE A 283 4.24 -11.97 14.42
C ILE A 283 5.52 -12.76 14.78
N GLN A 284 5.57 -14.07 14.47
CA GLN A 284 6.76 -14.89 14.74
C GLN A 284 8.00 -14.39 13.99
N ALA A 285 7.83 -13.96 12.74
CA ALA A 285 8.90 -13.42 11.94
C ALA A 285 9.52 -12.20 12.62
N ILE A 286 8.69 -11.24 13.04
CA ILE A 286 9.09 -10.02 13.74
C ILE A 286 9.76 -10.34 15.09
N VAL A 287 9.19 -11.26 15.87
CA VAL A 287 9.75 -11.67 17.17
C VAL A 287 11.19 -12.15 17.00
N ILE A 288 11.45 -13.08 16.07
CA ILE A 288 12.80 -13.61 15.82
C ILE A 288 13.80 -12.49 15.45
N ASP A 289 13.35 -11.49 14.69
CA ASP A 289 14.17 -10.35 14.28
C ASP A 289 14.57 -9.48 15.50
N PHE A 290 13.63 -9.20 16.40
CA PHE A 290 13.89 -8.45 17.64
C PHE A 290 14.65 -9.23 18.73
N MET A 291 14.63 -10.56 18.73
CA MET A 291 15.38 -11.38 19.68
C MET A 291 16.89 -11.42 19.40
N ARG A 292 17.34 -11.00 18.21
CA ARG A 292 18.76 -10.85 17.90
C ARG A 292 19.37 -9.68 18.66
N SER A 293 20.65 -9.77 18.99
CA SER A 293 21.41 -8.69 19.65
C SER A 293 22.60 -8.29 18.77
N PRO A 294 22.57 -7.11 18.11
CA PRO A 294 21.47 -6.12 18.08
C PRO A 294 20.23 -6.63 17.30
N PRO A 295 19.05 -5.99 17.46
CA PRO A 295 17.85 -6.33 16.70
C PRO A 295 18.09 -6.30 15.19
N SER A 296 17.53 -7.28 14.48
CA SER A 296 17.55 -7.36 13.01
C SER A 296 16.23 -6.86 12.44
N PHE A 297 16.25 -6.36 11.21
CA PHE A 297 15.07 -5.91 10.47
C PHE A 297 15.04 -6.48 9.05
N SER A 298 15.63 -7.66 8.88
CA SER A 298 15.88 -8.28 7.58
C SER A 298 14.63 -8.91 6.96
N LYS A 299 13.65 -9.30 7.77
CA LYS A 299 12.50 -10.05 7.26
C LYS A 299 11.53 -9.12 6.56
N THR A 300 11.13 -9.49 5.35
CA THR A 300 10.04 -8.81 4.65
C THR A 300 8.72 -9.38 5.14
N ILE A 301 7.87 -8.51 5.68
CA ILE A 301 6.55 -8.87 6.21
C ILE A 301 5.49 -8.40 5.21
N LEU A 302 4.55 -9.27 4.86
CA LEU A 302 3.38 -8.93 4.05
C LEU A 302 2.15 -8.96 4.96
N LEU A 303 1.44 -7.85 5.08
CA LEU A 303 0.30 -7.71 6.00
C LEU A 303 -0.80 -8.73 5.68
N SER A 304 -1.27 -9.45 6.70
CA SER A 304 -2.26 -10.52 6.54
C SER A 304 -3.60 -10.09 5.93
N PHE A 305 -3.94 -8.82 6.10
CA PHE A 305 -5.18 -8.19 5.67
C PHE A 305 -5.03 -7.37 4.37
N GLU A 306 -3.83 -7.29 3.79
CA GLU A 306 -3.70 -6.84 2.40
C GLU A 306 -4.04 -8.02 1.47
N THR A 307 -4.98 -7.80 0.55
CA THR A 307 -5.16 -8.70 -0.57
C THR A 307 -4.00 -8.51 -1.53
N GLU A 308 -3.42 -9.60 -2.03
CA GLU A 308 -2.47 -9.55 -3.14
C GLU A 308 -3.17 -8.82 -4.29
N LYS A 309 -2.75 -7.58 -4.58
CA LYS A 309 -3.26 -6.85 -5.74
C LYS A 309 -2.82 -7.67 -6.96
N GLU A 310 -3.78 -8.21 -7.71
CA GLU A 310 -3.47 -8.75 -9.04
C GLU A 310 -2.67 -7.69 -9.81
N PRO A 311 -1.56 -8.06 -10.47
CA PRO A 311 -0.72 -7.09 -11.14
C PRO A 311 -1.53 -6.45 -12.29
N GLN A 312 -2.05 -5.24 -12.07
CA GLN A 312 -2.73 -4.43 -13.09
C GLN A 312 -1.76 -3.87 -14.15
N ASN A 313 -0.59 -4.50 -14.34
CA ASN A 313 0.46 -4.07 -15.26
C ASN A 313 0.62 -5.00 -16.49
N GLU A 314 -0.47 -5.59 -16.99
CA GLU A 314 -0.46 -6.28 -18.30
C GLU A 314 -0.91 -5.40 -19.49
N LEU A 315 -1.27 -4.12 -19.26
CA LEU A 315 -1.72 -3.23 -20.35
C LEU A 315 -0.60 -2.43 -21.06
N VAL A 316 0.69 -2.66 -20.73
CA VAL A 316 1.82 -1.96 -21.40
C VAL A 316 2.75 -2.91 -22.17
N LYS A 317 2.30 -4.11 -22.52
CA LYS A 317 3.03 -5.00 -23.43
C LYS A 317 2.16 -5.53 -24.55
N ARG A 318 1.77 -4.67 -25.49
CA ARG A 318 1.46 -5.10 -26.86
C ARG A 318 2.12 -4.20 -27.90
N LYS A 319 3.23 -4.74 -28.41
CA LYS A 319 3.78 -4.67 -29.78
C LYS A 319 3.98 -3.30 -30.42
N HIS A 320 5.25 -2.92 -30.54
CA HIS A 320 5.73 -2.29 -31.77
C HIS A 320 5.55 -3.30 -32.91
N GLU A 321 4.51 -3.12 -33.73
CA GLU A 321 4.46 -3.72 -35.06
C GLU A 321 5.28 -2.83 -35.99
N ILE A 322 6.41 -3.36 -36.45
CA ILE A 322 7.13 -2.82 -37.59
C ILE A 322 6.32 -3.25 -38.82
N VAL A 323 5.80 -2.25 -39.55
CA VAL A 323 5.19 -2.42 -40.86
C VAL A 323 6.30 -2.77 -41.85
N GLU A 324 6.29 -3.99 -42.38
CA GLU A 324 7.03 -4.34 -43.59
C GLU A 324 6.04 -4.71 -44.70
N THR A 325 6.11 -3.90 -45.75
CA THR A 325 5.39 -4.00 -47.01
C THR A 325 5.69 -5.29 -47.76
N GLU A 326 4.65 -5.82 -48.40
CA GLU A 326 4.63 -7.02 -49.24
C GLU A 326 5.65 -6.98 -50.37
N ALA A 327 6.45 -8.04 -50.50
CA ALA A 327 7.03 -8.46 -51.77
C ALA A 327 7.17 -9.99 -51.83
N THR A 328 6.86 -10.50 -53.00
CA THR A 328 6.45 -11.86 -53.36
C THR A 328 7.55 -12.92 -53.38
N SER A 329 7.17 -14.12 -52.92
CA SER A 329 7.60 -15.49 -53.24
C SER A 329 8.66 -15.74 -54.35
N ALA A 330 9.71 -16.52 -54.02
CA ALA A 330 10.23 -17.61 -54.88
C ALA A 330 11.15 -18.60 -54.12
N LYS A 331 10.98 -19.88 -54.47
CA LYS A 331 11.63 -21.14 -54.02
C LYS A 331 13.17 -21.11 -53.86
N ARG A 332 13.69 -21.91 -52.92
CA ARG A 332 14.59 -23.06 -53.20
C ARG A 332 14.79 -24.00 -52.01
N GLU A 333 14.95 -25.27 -52.37
CA GLU A 333 14.97 -26.48 -51.56
C GLU A 333 16.34 -26.84 -50.93
N ARG A 334 16.25 -27.65 -49.86
CA ARG A 334 17.02 -28.88 -49.53
C ARG A 334 18.31 -28.83 -48.67
N GLU A 335 18.34 -29.88 -47.82
CA GLU A 335 19.45 -30.53 -47.09
C GLU A 335 20.03 -29.78 -45.87
N GLY A 336 20.31 -30.36 -44.71
CA GLY A 336 20.27 -31.74 -44.22
C GLY A 336 21.16 -31.83 -42.96
N LYS A 337 20.72 -32.63 -41.97
CA LYS A 337 21.51 -33.22 -40.85
C LYS A 337 22.06 -32.30 -39.73
N GLY A 338 21.65 -32.63 -38.50
CA GLY A 338 22.61 -33.15 -37.52
C GLY A 338 23.05 -32.26 -36.34
N LYS A 339 22.51 -32.60 -35.15
CA LYS A 339 23.15 -32.60 -33.83
C LYS A 339 23.82 -31.32 -33.30
N GLY A 340 23.16 -30.73 -32.29
CA GLY A 340 23.70 -30.65 -30.93
C GLY A 340 24.75 -29.57 -30.60
N PHE A 341 24.43 -28.86 -29.52
CA PHE A 341 25.32 -28.35 -28.47
C PHE A 341 25.69 -26.86 -28.39
N TYR A 342 25.44 -26.36 -27.17
CA TYR A 342 26.06 -25.29 -26.38
C TYR A 342 26.03 -23.83 -26.86
N LYS A 343 25.28 -23.05 -26.07
CA LYS A 343 25.48 -21.62 -25.79
C LYS A 343 26.96 -21.29 -25.55
N GLN A 344 27.48 -20.30 -26.27
CA GLN A 344 28.50 -19.37 -25.78
C GLN A 344 28.16 -17.94 -26.28
N PRO A 345 28.48 -16.90 -25.48
CA PRO A 345 27.90 -15.56 -25.56
C PRO A 345 28.61 -14.60 -26.53
N TYR A 346 27.86 -13.56 -26.94
CA TYR A 346 28.26 -12.51 -27.87
C TYR A 346 29.39 -11.62 -27.33
N SER A 347 30.37 -11.33 -28.20
CA SER A 347 31.46 -10.37 -27.97
C SER A 347 31.15 -9.04 -28.67
N VAL A 348 31.48 -7.92 -28.01
CA VAL A 348 31.28 -6.57 -28.57
C VAL A 348 32.38 -6.20 -29.59
N PRO A 349 32.05 -5.47 -30.68
CA PRO A 349 33.01 -5.19 -31.75
C PRO A 349 33.97 -4.05 -31.37
N GLY A 350 35.27 -4.29 -31.52
CA GLY A 350 36.32 -3.29 -31.36
C GLY A 350 36.50 -2.41 -32.60
N GLY A 351 36.29 -1.11 -32.46
CA GLY A 351 36.69 -0.07 -33.41
C GLY A 351 38.06 0.51 -33.03
N LYS A 352 39.01 0.44 -33.97
CA LYS A 352 40.39 0.91 -33.90
C LYS A 352 40.47 2.43 -34.03
N PHE A 353 41.41 3.10 -33.35
CA PHE A 353 42.27 4.16 -33.93
C PHE A 353 43.48 4.47 -33.00
N SER A 354 44.69 4.10 -33.48
CA SER A 354 45.95 4.90 -33.57
C SER A 354 46.47 5.68 -32.34
N SER A 355 47.75 5.76 -31.99
CA SER A 355 49.03 5.40 -32.62
C SER A 355 50.12 5.49 -31.53
N ARG A 356 51.27 4.82 -31.76
CA ARG A 356 52.41 4.72 -30.84
C ARG A 356 53.51 5.71 -31.23
N SER A 357 54.00 6.44 -30.24
CA SER A 357 55.36 7.02 -30.07
C SER A 357 55.39 7.48 -28.61
N ASP A 358 56.36 7.24 -27.74
CA ASP A 358 57.78 7.05 -27.91
C ASP A 358 58.40 6.42 -26.64
N ARG A 359 59.70 6.13 -26.77
CA ARG A 359 60.74 5.54 -25.90
C ARG A 359 60.77 5.71 -24.36
N GLN A 360 61.58 4.79 -23.80
CA GLN A 360 62.31 4.84 -22.50
C GLN A 360 61.43 4.72 -21.25
N GLY A 361 61.54 3.71 -20.39
CA GLY A 361 62.72 2.97 -19.95
C GLY A 361 62.83 3.20 -18.45
N PHE A 362 62.34 2.28 -17.61
CA PHE A 362 62.75 2.23 -16.21
C PHE A 362 62.63 0.81 -15.65
N ARG A 363 63.78 0.31 -15.20
CA ARG A 363 63.96 -0.93 -14.45
C ARG A 363 63.36 -0.75 -13.06
N GLY A 364 62.72 -1.79 -12.53
CA GLY A 364 62.23 -1.81 -11.15
C GLY A 364 61.72 -3.18 -10.74
N ARG A 365 62.63 -4.15 -10.68
CA ARG A 365 62.42 -5.52 -10.19
C ARG A 365 62.51 -5.49 -8.67
N PHE A 366 61.49 -5.94 -7.92
CA PHE A 366 61.73 -6.63 -6.65
C PHE A 366 60.63 -7.64 -6.35
N SER A 367 61.07 -8.89 -6.31
CA SER A 367 60.43 -10.08 -5.78
C SER A 367 60.91 -10.26 -4.34
N GLY A 368 60.11 -10.86 -3.46
CA GLY A 368 60.69 -11.65 -2.37
C GLY A 368 59.92 -11.71 -1.07
N ARG A 369 59.28 -12.86 -0.86
CA ARG A 369 58.98 -13.56 0.41
C ARG A 369 59.90 -13.26 1.59
N GLY A 370 59.35 -13.42 2.81
CA GLY A 370 60.13 -13.90 3.96
C GLY A 370 59.36 -13.85 5.28
N ARG A 371 58.97 -15.02 5.78
CA ARG A 371 58.55 -15.24 7.18
C ARG A 371 59.76 -15.12 8.12
N TYR A 372 59.54 -14.62 9.32
CA TYR A 372 59.82 -15.32 10.58
C TYR A 372 58.73 -14.96 11.57
#